data_AF-A0A926U692-F1
#
_entry.id   AF-A0A926U692-F1
#
_cell.length_a   1.000
_cell.length_b   1.000
_cell.length_c   1.000
_cell.angle_alpha   90.00
_cell.angle_beta   90.00
_cell.angle_gamma   90.00
#
_symmetry.space_group_name_H-M   'P 1'
#
loop_
_entity.id
_entity.type
_entity.pdbx_description
1 polymer ?
#
loop_
_entity_poly.entity_id
_entity_poly.type
_entity_poly.pdbx_seq_one_letter_code
_entity_poly.pdbx_strand_id
1 'polypeptide(L)' 'MLNRLKEFADAKGLTAYALWKSTSLSEPTVYRLYKDPSLIPSGKVLEGLATAFPDTTPNDWLKFDRDAA' A
#
# COMPACT_ATOMS: atom_id res chain seq x y z
N MET A 1 2.34 -2.19 -13.86
CA MET A 1 2.57 -1.60 -12.52
C MET A 1 1.67 -2.33 -11.54
N LEU A 2 2.17 -2.66 -10.35
CA LEU A 2 1.47 -3.41 -9.32
C LEU A 2 1.59 -2.69 -7.99
N ASN A 3 0.54 -2.81 -7.19
CA ASN A 3 0.51 -2.41 -5.79
C ASN A 3 1.09 -3.52 -4.92
N ARG A 4 1.94 -3.14 -3.96
CA ARG A 4 2.68 -4.01 -3.04
C ARG A 4 2.36 -3.74 -1.58
N LEU A 5 1.21 -3.15 -1.31
CA LEU A 5 0.81 -2.79 0.05
C LEU A 5 0.81 -3.99 1.01
N LYS A 6 0.45 -5.19 0.52
CA LYS A 6 0.55 -6.42 1.30
C LYS A 6 1.99 -6.77 1.64
N GLU A 7 2.89 -6.74 0.66
CA GLU A 7 4.30 -7.06 0.87
C GLU A 7 4.96 -6.06 1.82
N PHE A 8 4.62 -4.79 1.69
CA PHE A 8 5.04 -3.74 2.61
C PHE A 8 4.58 -4.03 4.06
N ALA A 9 3.30 -4.36 4.23
CA ALA A 9 2.75 -4.69 5.55
C ALA A 9 3.40 -5.94 6.14
N ASP A 10 3.56 -7.01 5.36
CA ASP A 10 4.21 -8.25 5.79
C ASP A 10 5.67 -7.97 6.23
N ALA A 11 6.43 -7.14 5.48
CA ALA A 11 7.80 -6.75 5.83
C ALA A 11 7.90 -5.93 7.12
N LYS A 12 6.87 -5.14 7.45
CA LYS A 12 6.77 -4.37 8.70
C LYS A 12 6.10 -5.16 9.84
N GLY A 13 5.71 -6.42 9.61
CA GLY A 13 5.02 -7.26 10.60
C GLY A 13 3.58 -6.81 10.91
N LEU A 14 2.94 -6.12 9.97
CA LEU A 14 1.60 -5.56 10.12
C LEU A 14 0.54 -6.46 9.50
N THR A 15 -0.58 -6.64 10.20
CA THR A 15 -1.81 -7.18 9.61
C THR A 15 -2.51 -6.11 8.77
N ALA A 16 -3.45 -6.50 7.90
CA ALA A 16 -4.28 -5.54 7.16
C ALA A 16 -5.03 -4.57 8.11
N TYR A 17 -5.49 -5.08 9.26
CA TYR A 17 -6.11 -4.28 10.29
C TYR A 17 -5.13 -3.28 10.91
N ALA A 18 -3.93 -3.72 11.30
CA ALA A 18 -2.91 -2.84 11.88
C ALA A 18 -2.50 -1.75 10.88
N LEU A 19 -2.27 -2.13 9.61
CA LEU A 19 -2.00 -1.19 8.52
C LEU A 19 -3.10 -0.14 8.40
N TRP A 20 -4.38 -0.56 8.39
CA TRP A 20 -5.50 0.39 8.35
C TRP A 20 -5.45 1.36 9.52
N LYS A 21 -5.29 0.85 10.75
CA LYS A 21 -5.24 1.66 11.98
C LYS A 21 -4.04 2.60 12.04
N SER A 22 -2.95 2.31 11.33
CA SER A 22 -1.78 3.19 11.20
C SER A 22 -1.99 4.35 10.22
N THR A 23 -3.01 4.28 9.35
CA THR A 23 -3.26 5.27 8.29
C THR A 23 -4.51 6.10 8.57
N SER A 24 -4.64 7.23 7.88
CA SER A 24 -5.88 8.03 7.84
C SER A 24 -6.88 7.56 6.77
N LEU A 25 -6.61 6.41 6.13
CA LEU A 25 -7.39 5.90 5.01
C LEU A 25 -8.66 5.18 5.49
N SER A 26 -9.66 5.08 4.61
CA SER A 26 -10.86 4.32 4.92
C SER A 26 -10.56 2.81 4.91
N GLU A 27 -11.20 2.08 5.83
CA GLU A 27 -11.04 0.62 5.96
C GLU A 27 -11.24 -0.11 4.61
N PRO A 28 -12.32 0.15 3.84
CA PRO A 28 -12.53 -0.58 2.58
C PRO A 28 -11.42 -0.31 1.56
N THR A 29 -10.83 0.88 1.57
CA THR A 29 -9.72 1.24 0.68
C THR A 29 -8.49 0.40 1.02
N VAL A 30 -8.12 0.35 2.30
CA VAL A 30 -6.94 -0.40 2.75
C VAL A 30 -7.11 -1.88 2.48
N TYR A 31 -8.26 -2.47 2.81
CA TYR A 31 -8.49 -3.90 2.58
C TYR A 31 -8.51 -4.28 1.09
N ARG A 32 -9.09 -3.44 0.22
CA ARG A 32 -9.08 -3.69 -1.23
C ARG A 32 -7.66 -3.67 -1.79
N LEU A 33 -6.89 -2.65 -1.45
CA LEU A 33 -5.49 -2.53 -1.90
C LEU A 33 -4.61 -3.63 -1.28
N TYR A 34 -4.83 -3.98 -0.02
CA TYR A 34 -4.07 -5.07 0.61
C TYR A 34 -4.35 -6.42 -0.09
N LYS A 35 -5.59 -6.68 -0.52
CA LYS A 35 -5.96 -7.97 -1.13
C LYS A 35 -5.60 -8.05 -2.62
N ASP A 36 -5.66 -6.94 -3.34
CA ASP A 36 -5.56 -6.92 -4.80
C ASP A 36 -4.35 -6.09 -5.27
N PRO A 37 -3.27 -6.76 -5.71
CA PRO A 37 -2.07 -6.09 -6.22
C PRO A 37 -2.29 -5.43 -7.59
N SER A 38 -3.39 -5.72 -8.30
CA SER A 38 -3.71 -5.05 -9.57
C SER A 38 -4.34 -3.67 -9.36
N LEU A 39 -4.89 -3.40 -8.16
CA LEU A 39 -5.47 -2.10 -7.83
C LEU A 39 -4.38 -1.09 -7.49
N ILE A 40 -4.26 -0.07 -8.34
CA ILE A 40 -3.29 1.01 -8.14
C ILE A 40 -3.84 2.05 -7.16
N PRO A 41 -3.14 2.36 -6.05
CA PRO A 41 -3.53 3.42 -5.13
C PRO A 41 -3.51 4.77 -5.84
N SER A 42 -4.50 5.62 -5.56
CA SER A 42 -4.54 6.99 -6.07
C SER A 42 -3.52 7.89 -5.35
N GLY A 43 -3.25 9.09 -5.89
CA GLY A 43 -2.36 10.06 -5.25
C GLY A 43 -2.71 10.35 -3.78
N LYS A 44 -4.00 10.53 -3.47
CA LYS A 44 -4.47 10.73 -2.09
C LYS A 44 -4.19 9.55 -1.17
N VAL A 45 -4.22 8.33 -1.71
CA VAL A 45 -3.88 7.12 -0.93
C VAL A 45 -2.37 7.10 -0.64
N LEU A 46 -1.55 7.42 -1.65
CA LEU A 46 -0.09 7.51 -1.49
C LEU A 46 0.30 8.59 -0.47
N GLU A 47 -0.37 9.75 -0.48
CA GLU A 47 -0.18 10.80 0.53
C GLU A 47 -0.53 10.32 1.95
N GLY A 48 -1.63 9.58 2.09
CA GLY A 48 -2.03 8.98 3.36
C GLY A 48 -1.02 7.95 3.87
N LEU A 49 -0.44 7.15 2.97
CA LEU A 49 0.63 6.21 3.30
C LEU A 49 1.93 6.93 3.68
N ALA A 50 2.34 7.96 2.94
CA ALA A 50 3.53 8.76 3.25
C ALA A 50 3.41 9.49 4.58
N THR A 51 2.21 9.92 4.96
CA THR A 51 1.94 10.52 6.27
C THR A 51 2.08 9.49 7.39
N ALA A 52 1.60 8.27 7.20
CA ALA A 52 1.66 7.19 8.19
C ALA A 52 3.07 6.58 8.32
N PHE A 53 3.83 6.55 7.22
CA PHE A 53 5.13 5.89 7.10
C PHE A 53 6.15 6.87 6.48
N PRO A 54 6.62 7.87 7.24
CA PRO A 54 7.47 8.94 6.70
C PRO A 54 8.87 8.50 6.29
N ASP A 55 9.32 7.30 6.72
CA ASP A 55 10.60 6.68 6.38
C ASP A 55 10.58 5.92 5.04
N THR A 56 9.49 6.02 4.28
CA THR A 56 9.26 5.21 3.08
C THR A 56 9.00 6.06 1.83
N THR A 57 9.04 5.41 0.67
CA THR A 57 8.90 6.02 -0.65
C THR A 57 7.80 5.31 -1.45
N PRO A 58 7.30 5.91 -2.55
CA PRO A 58 6.33 5.23 -3.41
C PRO A 58 6.78 3.85 -3.93
N ASN A 59 8.07 3.60 -4.10
CA ASN A 59 8.61 2.31 -4.54
C ASN A 59 8.46 1.18 -3.49
N ASP A 60 8.20 1.55 -2.23
CA ASP A 60 7.90 0.58 -1.18
C ASP A 60 6.47 0.03 -1.30
N TRP A 61 5.55 0.81 -1.90
CA TRP A 61 4.16 0.41 -2.12
C TRP A 61 3.81 0.09 -3.57
N LEU A 62 4.67 0.48 -4.52
CA LEU A 62 4.45 0.29 -5.96
C LEU A 62 5.64 -0.43 -6.59
N LYS A 63 5.36 -1.30 -7.55
CA LYS A 63 6.37 -1.94 -8.40
C LYS A 63 6.03 -1.79 -9.86
N PHE A 64 7.01 -1.38 -10.64
CA PHE A 64 6.95 -1.49 -12.09
C PHE A 64 7.23 -2.95 -12.45
N ASP A 65 6.21 -3.62 -12.95
CA ASP A 65 6.38 -4.91 -13.58
C ASP A 65 6.77 -4.66 -15.04
N ARG A 66 8.02 -4.95 -15.40
CA ARG A 66 8.54 -4.83 -16.77
C ARG A 66 8.31 -6.10 -17.59
N ASP A 67 7.79 -7.16 -16.99
CA ASP A 67 7.60 -8.47 -17.63
C ASP A 67 6.14 -8.76 -18.01
N ALA A 68 5.26 -7.75 -17.99
CA ALA A 68 3.97 -7.82 -18.68
C ALA A 68 4.16 -7.49 -20.18
N ALA A 69 4.90 -8.36 -20.87
CA ALA A 69 5.07 -8.35 -22.32
C ALA A 69 4.25 -9.49 -22.95
#